data_AF-A0A0F8XWR1-F1
#
_entry.id   AF-A0A0F8XWR1-F1
#
_cell.length_a   1.000
_cell.length_b   1.000
_cell.length_c   1.000
_cell.angle_alpha   90.00
_cell.angle_beta   90.00
_cell.angle_gamma   90.00
#
_symmetry.space_group_name_H-M   'P 1'
#
loop_
_entity.id
_entity.type
_entity.pdbx_description
1 polymer ?
#
loop_
_entity_poly.entity_id
_entity_poly.type
_entity_poly.pdbx_seq_one_letter_code
_entity_poly.pdbx_strand_id
1 'polypeptide(L)'
;QQPARIDMTSDGGGPCPGIYRLDGDRLRICLGEKLPTKVDGPAVDGEVLLVLKRVGPAPTEPSSDTPEKLQLTIDVDAHGNARLDDVTYDDAKSLAEAVEKRMKPNVATSVQLRCDRSTPHKHIAALLEELKNIAITDVSLQVQPPATATKSDIEAVQGTWEVVSSKTLLSCFDGSRKEADLQEAIKTTRVVITADTLKVLGPDLDSRAFQYHITPAAENKFIDLQADNELLGIYKLEGDRLTIRADESDRPTEFGAKLESSTDLLVLKRVGDTTIEPDDEALLDKWRVVRASGNVGNIHFKPRSVGPQFLSAESLEGNRVEITARLLDFGSVRSEPQPGWSDGHPSASGVYALDPTRTLKLIDFEVRQGFGMRGIYELQGDYLTICA
;
A
#
# COMPACT_ATOMS: atom_id res chain seq x y z
N GLN A 1 -5.19 -19.15 39.33
CA GLN A 1 -5.54 -17.76 39.72
C GLN A 1 -6.91 -17.45 39.15
N GLN A 2 -7.78 -16.76 39.90
CA GLN A 2 -9.04 -16.25 39.32
C GLN A 2 -8.70 -15.15 38.30
N PRO A 3 -9.37 -15.13 37.13
CA PRO A 3 -9.14 -14.09 36.13
C PRO A 3 -9.63 -12.73 36.67
N ALA A 4 -8.90 -11.66 36.34
CA ALA A 4 -9.27 -10.31 36.71
C ALA A 4 -10.32 -9.76 35.74
N ARG A 5 -11.17 -8.83 36.18
CA ARG A 5 -12.18 -8.20 35.33
C ARG A 5 -11.60 -7.04 34.54
N ILE A 6 -12.09 -6.84 33.33
CA ILE A 6 -11.81 -5.69 32.48
C ILE A 6 -13.08 -5.34 31.71
N ASP A 7 -13.46 -4.07 31.69
CA ASP A 7 -14.56 -3.60 30.84
C ASP A 7 -13.96 -2.74 29.74
N MET A 8 -14.27 -3.07 28.48
CA MET A 8 -13.78 -2.33 27.32
C MET A 8 -14.94 -1.60 26.66
N THR A 9 -14.74 -0.33 26.32
CA THR A 9 -15.68 0.46 25.52
C THR A 9 -15.06 0.71 24.15
N SER A 10 -15.80 0.41 23.09
CA SER A 10 -15.46 0.85 21.74
C SER A 10 -16.03 2.24 21.48
N ASP A 11 -15.40 3.01 20.59
CA ASP A 11 -15.93 4.30 20.17
C ASP A 11 -17.29 4.10 19.50
N GLY A 12 -18.35 4.60 20.15
CA GLY A 12 -19.73 4.45 19.71
C GLY A 12 -20.45 3.18 20.17
N GLY A 13 -19.79 2.28 20.90
CA GLY A 13 -20.38 1.06 21.45
C GLY A 13 -20.71 1.12 22.94
N GLY A 14 -21.62 0.24 23.38
CA GLY A 14 -21.83 -0.01 24.80
C GLY A 14 -20.63 -0.73 25.45
N PRO A 15 -20.52 -0.74 26.79
CA PRO A 15 -19.45 -1.45 27.47
C PRO A 15 -19.51 -2.95 27.16
N CYS A 16 -18.39 -3.52 26.72
CA CYS A 16 -18.15 -4.95 26.56
C CYS A 16 -17.44 -5.48 27.82
N PRO A 17 -18.17 -6.14 28.74
CA PRO A 17 -17.57 -6.73 29.91
C PRO A 17 -16.64 -7.90 29.55
N GLY A 18 -15.58 -8.04 30.33
CA GLY A 18 -14.53 -9.00 30.06
C GLY A 18 -13.79 -9.48 31.28
N ILE A 19 -13.02 -10.55 31.07
CA ILE A 19 -12.08 -11.08 32.05
C ILE A 19 -10.73 -11.31 31.38
N TYR A 20 -9.63 -11.15 32.11
CA TYR A 20 -8.30 -11.37 31.61
C TYR A 20 -7.43 -12.15 32.59
N ARG A 21 -6.37 -12.76 32.07
CA ARG A 21 -5.33 -13.39 32.88
C ARG A 21 -3.96 -13.16 32.25
N LEU A 22 -2.99 -12.85 33.09
CA LEU A 22 -1.59 -12.76 32.72
C LEU A 22 -0.85 -14.02 33.17
N ASP A 23 -0.27 -14.74 32.21
CA ASP A 23 0.52 -15.95 32.40
C ASP A 23 1.95 -15.68 31.91
N GLY A 24 2.79 -15.12 32.78
CA GLY A 24 4.17 -14.73 32.44
C GLY A 24 4.20 -13.56 31.46
N ASP A 25 4.72 -13.78 30.26
CA ASP A 25 4.74 -12.81 29.17
C ASP A 25 3.47 -12.84 28.31
N ARG A 26 2.49 -13.70 28.62
CA ARG A 26 1.25 -13.85 27.84
C ARG A 26 0.04 -13.26 28.56
N LEU A 27 -0.71 -12.40 27.88
CA LEU A 27 -1.98 -11.83 28.35
C LEU A 27 -3.13 -12.45 27.56
N ARG A 28 -4.09 -13.06 28.25
CA ARG A 28 -5.35 -13.53 27.66
C ARG A 28 -6.50 -12.63 28.08
N ILE A 29 -7.38 -12.25 27.17
CA ILE A 29 -8.55 -11.41 27.44
C ILE A 29 -9.76 -12.07 26.77
N CYS A 30 -10.82 -12.34 27.52
CA CYS A 30 -12.10 -12.78 26.99
C CYS A 30 -13.13 -11.66 27.18
N LEU A 31 -13.79 -11.22 26.12
CA LEU A 31 -14.82 -10.18 26.09
C LEU A 31 -16.14 -10.79 25.62
N GLY A 32 -17.28 -10.23 26.01
CA GLY A 32 -18.56 -10.66 25.43
C GLY A 32 -19.71 -9.72 25.77
N GLU A 33 -20.89 -9.95 25.19
CA GLU A 33 -22.12 -9.21 25.51
C GLU A 33 -22.51 -9.34 26.99
N LYS A 34 -22.14 -10.48 27.59
CA LYS A 34 -22.21 -10.75 29.02
C LYS A 34 -20.81 -11.07 29.50
N LEU A 35 -20.57 -10.82 30.80
CA LEU A 35 -19.27 -11.11 31.39
C LEU A 35 -18.92 -12.60 31.22
N PRO A 36 -17.81 -12.92 30.54
CA PRO A 36 -17.40 -14.30 30.36
C PRO A 36 -17.05 -14.97 31.70
N THR A 37 -17.30 -16.27 31.79
CA THR A 37 -17.09 -17.03 33.04
C THR A 37 -15.71 -17.71 33.11
N LYS A 38 -15.00 -17.81 31.98
CA LYS A 38 -13.71 -18.50 31.86
C LYS A 38 -12.85 -17.81 30.80
N VAL A 39 -11.56 -17.69 31.05
CA VAL A 39 -10.56 -17.17 30.08
C VAL A 39 -9.80 -18.31 29.38
N ASP A 40 -10.04 -19.56 29.82
CA ASP A 40 -9.44 -20.76 29.26
C ASP A 40 -10.46 -21.54 28.43
N GLY A 41 -10.17 -21.73 27.16
CA GLY A 41 -11.00 -22.49 26.23
C GLY A 41 -11.37 -21.66 25.00
N PRO A 42 -12.01 -22.28 24.00
CA PRO A 42 -12.56 -21.55 22.87
C PRO A 42 -13.63 -20.57 23.35
N ALA A 43 -13.68 -19.39 22.74
CA ALA A 43 -14.80 -18.47 22.93
C ALA A 43 -16.12 -19.18 22.56
N VAL A 44 -17.17 -18.96 23.35
CA VAL A 44 -18.53 -19.40 22.99
C VAL A 44 -19.24 -18.30 22.19
N ASP A 45 -20.41 -18.61 21.61
CA ASP A 45 -21.18 -17.64 20.82
C ASP A 45 -21.39 -16.32 21.60
N GLY A 46 -20.99 -15.21 20.98
CA GLY A 46 -21.07 -13.87 21.56
C GLY A 46 -19.87 -13.47 22.45
N GLU A 47 -18.82 -14.30 22.51
CA GLU A 47 -17.56 -13.98 23.17
C GLU A 47 -16.39 -13.84 22.17
N VAL A 48 -15.38 -13.05 22.55
CA VAL A 48 -14.12 -12.83 21.82
C VAL A 48 -12.96 -13.14 22.75
N LEU A 49 -12.05 -14.05 22.35
CA LEU A 49 -10.83 -14.35 23.10
C LEU A 49 -9.60 -13.78 22.37
N LEU A 50 -8.82 -12.97 23.07
CA LEU A 50 -7.55 -12.38 22.64
C LEU A 50 -6.40 -13.01 23.42
N VAL A 51 -5.30 -13.35 22.74
CA VAL A 51 -4.07 -13.88 23.36
C VAL A 51 -2.86 -13.07 22.86
N LEU A 52 -2.22 -12.32 23.75
CA LEU A 52 -1.17 -11.36 23.47
C LEU A 52 0.14 -11.80 24.14
N LYS A 53 1.31 -11.56 23.53
CA LYS A 53 2.63 -11.85 24.11
C LYS A 53 3.47 -10.57 24.23
N ARG A 54 4.07 -10.33 25.39
CA ARG A 54 4.93 -9.17 25.67
C ARG A 54 6.25 -9.31 24.92
N VAL A 55 6.59 -8.32 24.12
CA VAL A 55 7.94 -8.13 23.56
C VAL A 55 8.79 -7.43 24.63
N GLY A 56 9.98 -7.94 24.93
CA GLY A 56 10.86 -7.37 25.96
C GLY A 56 11.23 -5.91 25.66
N PRO A 57 11.63 -5.11 26.66
CA PRO A 57 12.06 -3.73 26.44
C PRO A 57 13.21 -3.71 25.43
N ALA A 58 13.13 -2.81 24.45
CA ALA A 58 14.26 -2.53 23.58
C ALA A 58 15.49 -2.16 24.44
N PRO A 59 16.70 -2.64 24.10
CA PRO A 59 17.90 -2.31 24.85
C PRO A 59 18.02 -0.80 24.99
N THR A 60 18.12 -0.31 26.23
CA THR A 60 18.32 1.11 26.49
C THR A 60 19.71 1.49 26.02
N GLU A 61 19.80 2.23 24.91
CA GLU A 61 21.08 2.70 24.39
C GLU A 61 21.74 3.67 25.38
N PRO A 62 23.06 3.54 25.62
CA PRO A 62 23.80 4.43 26.50
C PRO A 62 23.89 5.83 25.90
N SER A 63 23.52 6.84 26.69
CA SER A 63 23.71 8.26 26.39
C SER A 63 25.20 8.58 26.20
N SER A 64 25.55 9.11 25.03
CA SER A 64 26.90 9.57 24.67
C SER A 64 26.89 11.10 24.55
N ASP A 65 27.61 11.80 25.44
CA ASP A 65 27.82 13.25 25.44
C ASP A 65 28.80 13.76 24.36
N THR A 66 29.17 12.91 23.39
CA THR A 66 29.97 13.36 22.23
C THR A 66 28.99 13.84 21.16
N PRO A 67 29.10 15.10 20.67
CA PRO A 67 28.25 15.57 19.59
C PRO A 67 28.44 14.64 18.39
N GLU A 68 27.37 13.92 18.06
CA GLU A 68 27.39 12.89 17.03
C GLU A 68 27.82 13.54 15.71
N LYS A 69 28.81 12.94 15.05
CA LYS A 69 29.31 13.45 13.78
C LYS A 69 28.19 13.28 12.75
N LEU A 70 27.59 14.38 12.29
CA LEU A 70 26.56 14.31 11.26
C LEU A 70 27.21 13.89 9.94
N GLN A 71 26.74 12.79 9.35
CA GLN A 71 27.18 12.35 8.03
C GLN A 71 26.07 12.63 7.01
N LEU A 72 26.32 13.59 6.12
CA LEU A 72 25.41 13.86 5.01
C LEU A 72 25.83 13.02 3.80
N THR A 73 24.85 12.44 3.11
CA THR A 73 25.07 11.69 1.87
C THR A 73 24.44 12.48 0.73
N ILE A 74 25.21 12.69 -0.34
CA ILE A 74 24.73 13.32 -1.56
C ILE A 74 24.92 12.33 -2.70
N ASP A 75 23.84 11.91 -3.33
CA ASP A 75 23.87 11.02 -4.48
C ASP A 75 23.81 11.85 -5.78
N VAL A 76 24.75 11.63 -6.69
CA VAL A 76 24.83 12.32 -7.98
C VAL A 76 24.62 11.31 -9.10
N ASP A 77 23.59 11.53 -9.90
CA ASP A 77 23.21 10.61 -10.98
C ASP A 77 24.06 10.78 -12.25
N ALA A 78 23.78 9.95 -13.25
CA ALA A 78 24.44 9.97 -14.56
C ALA A 78 24.27 11.31 -15.33
N HIS A 79 23.22 12.06 -15.02
CA HIS A 79 22.91 13.35 -15.65
C HIS A 79 23.53 14.53 -14.90
N GLY A 80 24.09 14.30 -13.71
CA GLY A 80 24.66 15.32 -12.86
C GLY A 80 23.63 16.00 -11.94
N ASN A 81 22.41 15.47 -11.83
CA ASN A 81 21.48 15.91 -10.80
C ASN A 81 21.95 15.36 -9.46
N ALA A 82 21.85 16.18 -8.43
CA ALA A 82 22.31 15.81 -7.11
C ALA A 82 21.13 15.71 -6.14
N ARG A 83 21.13 14.69 -5.30
CA ARG A 83 20.10 14.42 -4.30
C ARG A 83 20.69 14.51 -2.92
N LEU A 84 19.99 15.18 -2.02
CA LEU A 84 20.29 15.21 -0.59
C LEU A 84 19.02 14.76 0.13
N ASP A 85 19.09 13.55 0.69
CA ASP A 85 17.92 12.72 1.06
C ASP A 85 16.97 12.49 -0.14
N ASP A 86 15.68 12.79 0.02
CA ASP A 86 14.63 12.62 -1.00
C ASP A 86 14.41 13.85 -1.89
N VAL A 87 15.26 14.87 -1.76
CA VAL A 87 15.14 16.11 -2.54
C VAL A 87 16.20 16.12 -3.62
N THR A 88 15.76 16.24 -4.88
CA THR A 88 16.61 16.45 -6.04
C THR A 88 16.83 17.94 -6.26
N TYR A 89 18.06 18.31 -6.59
CA TYR A 89 18.48 19.66 -6.88
C TYR A 89 18.97 19.74 -8.32
N ASP A 90 18.43 20.71 -9.06
CA ASP A 90 18.70 20.90 -10.50
C ASP A 90 20.05 21.61 -10.74
N ASP A 91 20.63 22.21 -9.70
CA ASP A 91 21.91 22.91 -9.77
C ASP A 91 22.73 22.79 -8.47
N ALA A 92 24.05 22.92 -8.61
CA ALA A 92 25.00 22.74 -7.51
C ALA A 92 24.86 23.81 -6.40
N LYS A 93 24.42 25.02 -6.75
CA LYS A 93 24.30 26.13 -5.80
C LYS A 93 23.11 25.92 -4.87
N SER A 94 21.94 25.56 -5.41
CA SER A 94 20.74 25.22 -4.63
C SER A 94 21.00 24.06 -3.67
N LEU A 95 21.78 23.05 -4.10
CA LEU A 95 22.21 21.97 -3.21
C LEU A 95 23.14 22.47 -2.10
N ALA A 96 24.14 23.30 -2.41
CA ALA A 96 25.07 23.84 -1.41
C ALA A 96 24.34 24.66 -0.33
N GLU A 97 23.35 25.49 -0.70
CA GLU A 97 22.51 26.21 0.26
C GLU A 97 21.73 25.26 1.20
N ALA A 98 21.24 24.14 0.66
CA ALA A 98 20.57 23.11 1.47
C ALA A 98 21.53 22.40 2.43
N VAL A 99 22.75 22.09 1.98
CA VAL A 99 23.80 21.49 2.82
C VAL A 99 24.19 22.46 3.95
N GLU A 100 24.44 23.74 3.63
CA GLU A 100 24.78 24.76 4.63
C GLU A 100 23.70 24.86 5.71
N LYS A 101 22.42 24.87 5.32
CA LYS A 101 21.30 24.92 6.26
C LYS A 101 21.30 23.74 7.24
N ARG A 102 21.68 22.53 6.79
CA ARG A 102 21.77 21.34 7.64
C ARG A 102 23.01 21.30 8.52
N MET A 103 24.07 21.98 8.10
CA MET A 103 25.33 22.06 8.84
C MET A 103 25.34 23.10 9.96
N LYS A 104 24.50 24.13 9.89
CA LYS A 104 24.40 25.17 10.95
C LYS A 104 24.38 24.63 12.40
N PRO A 105 23.67 23.53 12.73
CA PRO A 105 23.70 22.96 14.08
C PRO A 105 24.94 22.11 14.40
N ASN A 106 25.72 21.66 13.41
CA ASN A 106 26.80 20.71 13.62
C ASN A 106 28.04 21.02 12.75
N VAL A 107 29.03 21.68 13.36
CA VAL A 107 30.31 22.02 12.72
C VAL A 107 31.18 20.80 12.39
N ALA A 108 30.89 19.63 12.95
CA ALA A 108 31.62 18.39 12.69
C ALA A 108 31.04 17.58 11.51
N THR A 109 30.19 18.19 10.67
CA THR A 109 29.54 17.48 9.57
C THR A 109 30.55 17.03 8.50
N SER A 110 30.48 15.75 8.11
CA SER A 110 31.18 15.22 6.94
C SER A 110 30.20 14.95 5.80
N VAL A 111 30.64 15.18 4.57
CA VAL A 111 29.84 14.92 3.37
C VAL A 111 30.40 13.72 2.61
N GLN A 112 29.54 12.75 2.29
CA GLN A 112 29.84 11.66 1.39
C GLN A 112 29.16 11.92 0.04
N LEU A 113 29.96 12.25 -0.97
CA LEU A 113 29.52 12.33 -2.36
C LEU A 113 29.52 10.93 -2.97
N ARG A 114 28.35 10.42 -3.33
CA ARG A 114 28.17 9.16 -4.04
C ARG A 114 27.87 9.48 -5.49
N CYS A 115 28.80 9.22 -6.39
CA CYS A 115 28.63 9.58 -7.80
C CYS A 115 28.50 8.33 -8.66
N ASP A 116 27.53 8.33 -9.57
CA ASP A 116 27.48 7.32 -10.63
C ASP A 116 28.77 7.36 -11.46
N ARG A 117 29.29 6.20 -11.85
CA ARG A 117 30.50 6.11 -12.67
C ARG A 117 30.39 6.84 -14.02
N SER A 118 29.18 7.02 -14.52
CA SER A 118 28.88 7.73 -15.77
C SER A 118 28.67 9.24 -15.59
N THR A 119 28.60 9.75 -14.36
CA THR A 119 28.46 11.19 -14.10
C THR A 119 29.60 11.98 -14.76
N PRO A 120 29.31 12.96 -15.63
CA PRO A 120 30.35 13.73 -16.27
C PRO A 120 31.16 14.53 -15.25
N HIS A 121 32.50 14.49 -15.35
CA HIS A 121 33.43 15.11 -14.40
C HIS A 121 33.16 16.60 -14.14
N LYS A 122 32.62 17.33 -15.13
CA LYS A 122 32.26 18.75 -14.98
C LYS A 122 31.20 19.00 -13.89
N HIS A 123 30.25 18.08 -13.70
CA HIS A 123 29.21 18.22 -12.68
C HIS A 123 29.78 17.98 -11.28
N ILE A 124 30.62 16.95 -11.13
CA ILE A 124 31.31 16.65 -9.87
C ILE A 124 32.21 17.82 -9.47
N ALA A 125 32.96 18.39 -10.43
CA ALA A 125 33.83 19.54 -10.18
C ALA A 125 33.05 20.79 -9.73
N ALA A 126 31.95 21.12 -10.41
CA ALA A 126 31.10 22.23 -10.03
C ALA A 126 30.51 22.06 -8.61
N LEU A 127 30.07 20.84 -8.27
CA LEU A 127 29.57 20.54 -6.94
C LEU A 127 30.64 20.67 -5.86
N LEU A 128 31.84 20.15 -6.09
CA LEU A 128 32.97 20.28 -5.16
C LEU A 128 33.38 21.74 -4.94
N GLU A 129 33.31 22.58 -5.97
CA GLU A 129 33.57 24.02 -5.85
C GLU A 129 32.54 24.71 -4.95
N GLU A 130 31.25 24.41 -5.12
CA GLU A 130 30.20 24.98 -4.27
C GLU A 130 30.27 24.49 -2.82
N LEU A 131 30.55 23.20 -2.59
CA LEU A 131 30.76 22.68 -1.23
C LEU A 131 31.96 23.32 -0.53
N LYS A 132 33.02 23.64 -1.29
CA LYS A 132 34.18 24.37 -0.78
C LYS A 132 33.83 25.81 -0.40
N ASN A 133 32.98 26.47 -1.18
CA ASN A 133 32.54 27.86 -0.91
C ASN A 133 31.78 27.98 0.41
N ILE A 134 31.10 26.92 0.87
CA ILE A 134 30.42 26.86 2.19
C ILE A 134 31.29 26.22 3.29
N ALA A 135 32.61 26.23 3.12
CA ALA A 135 33.62 25.80 4.10
C ALA A 135 33.55 24.30 4.51
N ILE A 136 33.02 23.43 3.67
CA ILE A 136 33.07 21.98 3.90
C ILE A 136 34.44 21.47 3.51
N THR A 137 35.15 20.92 4.48
CA THR A 137 36.53 20.43 4.31
C THR A 137 36.63 18.91 4.32
N ASP A 138 35.66 18.22 4.94
CA ASP A 138 35.62 16.76 5.01
C ASP A 138 34.62 16.21 4.00
N VAL A 139 35.08 16.10 2.75
CA VAL A 139 34.32 15.52 1.64
C VAL A 139 34.98 14.21 1.21
N SER A 140 34.23 13.11 1.28
CA SER A 140 34.64 11.83 0.72
C SER A 140 33.91 11.58 -0.59
N LEU A 141 34.64 11.14 -1.61
CA LEU A 141 34.07 10.74 -2.90
C LEU A 141 34.01 9.21 -2.97
N GLN A 142 32.82 8.68 -3.19
CA GLN A 142 32.57 7.27 -3.43
C GLN A 142 31.99 7.13 -4.83
N VAL A 143 32.76 6.54 -5.75
CA VAL A 143 32.21 6.16 -7.06
C VAL A 143 31.31 4.94 -6.83
N GLN A 144 30.02 5.11 -7.05
CA GLN A 144 29.12 3.98 -7.12
C GLN A 144 29.33 3.28 -8.47
N PRO A 145 29.29 1.94 -8.50
CA PRO A 145 29.06 1.23 -9.75
C PRO A 145 27.88 1.92 -10.47
N PRO A 146 27.96 2.16 -11.79
CA PRO A 146 26.86 2.76 -12.52
C PRO A 146 25.62 1.96 -12.14
N ALA A 147 24.58 2.63 -11.61
CA ALA A 147 23.48 2.00 -10.87
C ALA A 147 23.23 0.60 -11.44
N THR A 148 23.72 -0.41 -10.70
CA THR A 148 24.08 -1.72 -11.26
C THR A 148 22.94 -2.23 -12.13
N ALA A 149 23.27 -2.53 -13.40
CA ALA A 149 22.46 -3.17 -14.41
C ALA A 149 21.02 -3.38 -13.96
N THR A 150 20.16 -2.45 -14.42
CA THR A 150 18.71 -2.52 -14.39
C THR A 150 18.25 -3.94 -14.12
N LYS A 151 17.65 -4.18 -12.93
CA LYS A 151 16.47 -5.05 -12.89
C LYS A 151 15.76 -4.80 -14.20
N SER A 152 15.55 -5.85 -14.99
CA SER A 152 14.96 -5.68 -16.32
C SER A 152 13.78 -4.73 -16.17
N ASP A 153 13.50 -3.84 -17.12
CA ASP A 153 12.42 -2.85 -16.90
C ASP A 153 11.11 -3.55 -16.45
N ILE A 154 10.94 -4.83 -16.81
CA ILE A 154 9.88 -5.73 -16.35
C ILE A 154 9.85 -5.86 -14.82
N GLU A 155 10.97 -6.21 -14.19
CA GLU A 155 11.10 -6.26 -12.73
C GLU A 155 11.05 -4.85 -12.11
N ALA A 156 11.52 -3.84 -12.84
CA ALA A 156 11.58 -2.48 -12.34
C ALA A 156 10.21 -1.80 -12.33
N VAL A 157 9.26 -2.14 -13.21
CA VAL A 157 7.89 -1.60 -13.15
C VAL A 157 7.02 -2.32 -12.13
N GLN A 158 7.39 -3.53 -11.68
CA GLN A 158 6.65 -4.28 -10.68
C GLN A 158 6.61 -3.57 -9.33
N GLY A 159 5.52 -3.79 -8.59
CA GLY A 159 5.27 -3.25 -7.26
C GLY A 159 3.95 -2.50 -7.15
N THR A 160 3.77 -1.84 -6.00
CA THR A 160 2.60 -1.03 -5.70
C THR A 160 2.92 0.45 -5.92
N TRP A 161 2.01 1.12 -6.61
CA TRP A 161 2.16 2.49 -7.03
C TRP A 161 0.97 3.34 -6.57
N GLU A 162 1.24 4.56 -6.16
CA GLU A 162 0.29 5.63 -5.94
C GLU A 162 0.06 6.41 -7.23
N VAL A 163 -1.20 6.69 -7.54
CA VAL A 163 -1.53 7.58 -8.65
C VAL A 163 -1.28 9.03 -8.21
N VAL A 164 -0.30 9.68 -8.82
CA VAL A 164 0.01 11.10 -8.61
C VAL A 164 -0.89 11.96 -9.49
N SER A 165 -1.11 11.53 -10.72
CA SER A 165 -1.96 12.23 -11.69
C SER A 165 -2.47 11.24 -12.73
N SER A 166 -3.74 11.38 -13.10
CA SER A 166 -4.35 10.64 -14.20
C SER A 166 -5.41 11.50 -14.85
N LYS A 167 -5.36 11.63 -16.19
CA LYS A 167 -6.46 12.24 -16.94
C LYS A 167 -7.61 11.26 -17.16
N THR A 168 -7.31 9.97 -17.26
CA THR A 168 -8.23 8.90 -17.70
C THR A 168 -9.00 8.28 -16.57
N LEU A 169 -8.40 8.17 -15.38
CA LEU A 169 -9.18 7.72 -14.24
C LEU A 169 -10.38 8.64 -14.02
N LEU A 170 -10.27 9.92 -14.37
CA LEU A 170 -11.38 10.89 -14.38
C LEU A 170 -12.51 10.50 -15.35
N SER A 171 -12.22 9.91 -16.51
CA SER A 171 -13.25 9.48 -17.49
C SER A 171 -13.90 8.14 -17.15
N CYS A 172 -13.28 7.36 -16.26
CA CYS A 172 -13.85 6.11 -15.75
C CYS A 172 -14.96 6.35 -14.72
N PHE A 173 -15.00 7.53 -14.11
CA PHE A 173 -16.13 7.94 -13.28
C PHE A 173 -17.27 8.42 -14.17
N ASP A 174 -18.49 8.18 -13.72
CA ASP A 174 -19.64 8.80 -14.34
C ASP A 174 -19.41 10.31 -14.34
N GLY A 175 -19.63 10.98 -15.47
CA GLY A 175 -19.37 12.43 -15.63
C GLY A 175 -20.19 13.36 -14.72
N SER A 176 -20.82 12.80 -13.69
CA SER A 176 -21.57 13.47 -12.62
C SER A 176 -20.68 13.93 -11.46
N ARG A 177 -19.48 13.35 -11.28
CA ARG A 177 -18.58 13.71 -10.15
C ARG A 177 -17.91 15.05 -10.36
N LYS A 178 -17.74 15.80 -9.27
CA LYS A 178 -16.99 17.06 -9.30
C LYS A 178 -15.50 16.75 -9.34
N GLU A 179 -14.73 17.62 -10.00
CA GLU A 179 -13.26 17.52 -10.08
C GLU A 179 -12.60 17.30 -8.71
N ALA A 180 -13.10 17.96 -7.65
CA ALA A 180 -12.58 17.80 -6.29
C ALA A 180 -12.71 16.34 -5.77
N ASP A 181 -13.86 15.70 -6.02
CA ASP A 181 -14.13 14.33 -5.60
C ASP A 181 -13.22 13.36 -6.37
N LEU A 182 -12.94 13.67 -7.64
CA LEU A 182 -12.02 12.90 -8.48
C LEU A 182 -10.56 13.01 -8.00
N GLN A 183 -10.12 14.20 -7.61
CA GLN A 183 -8.79 14.42 -7.03
C GLN A 183 -8.63 13.69 -5.70
N GLU A 184 -9.69 13.55 -4.90
CA GLU A 184 -9.68 12.76 -3.68
C GLU A 184 -9.61 11.25 -3.98
N ALA A 185 -10.38 10.77 -4.96
CA ALA A 185 -10.33 9.38 -5.41
C ALA A 185 -8.95 9.00 -5.99
N ILE A 186 -8.27 9.91 -6.71
CA ILE A 186 -6.91 9.68 -7.22
C ILE A 186 -5.93 9.39 -6.07
N LYS A 187 -6.02 10.12 -4.96
CA LYS A 187 -5.12 9.94 -3.80
C LYS A 187 -5.27 8.57 -3.13
N THR A 188 -6.48 7.99 -3.17
CA THR A 188 -6.75 6.66 -2.62
C THR A 188 -6.57 5.55 -3.63
N THR A 189 -6.43 5.88 -4.92
CA THR A 189 -6.19 4.91 -5.99
C THR A 189 -4.75 4.39 -5.93
N ARG A 190 -4.59 3.08 -6.13
CA ARG A 190 -3.32 2.38 -6.26
C ARG A 190 -3.27 1.62 -7.57
N VAL A 191 -2.07 1.44 -8.10
CA VAL A 191 -1.80 0.57 -9.24
C VAL A 191 -0.83 -0.51 -8.80
N VAL A 192 -1.22 -1.76 -8.95
CA VAL A 192 -0.36 -2.91 -8.63
C VAL A 192 0.06 -3.58 -9.91
N ILE A 193 1.38 -3.59 -10.13
CA ILE A 193 2.01 -4.18 -11.31
C ILE A 193 2.75 -5.43 -10.84
N THR A 194 2.32 -6.58 -11.35
CA THR A 194 2.93 -7.90 -11.13
C THR A 194 3.69 -8.32 -12.38
N ALA A 195 4.14 -9.57 -12.50
CA ALA A 195 4.86 -10.01 -13.68
C ALA A 195 4.00 -10.05 -14.96
N ASP A 196 2.69 -10.20 -14.81
CA ASP A 196 1.72 -10.43 -15.88
C ASP A 196 0.60 -9.39 -15.93
N THR A 197 0.25 -8.80 -14.78
CA THR A 197 -0.92 -7.92 -14.68
C THR A 197 -0.61 -6.56 -14.09
N LEU A 198 -1.30 -5.54 -14.63
CA LEU A 198 -1.45 -4.21 -14.06
C LEU A 198 -2.89 -4.06 -13.57
N LYS A 199 -3.08 -3.87 -12.27
CA LYS A 199 -4.41 -3.71 -11.65
C LYS A 199 -4.56 -2.30 -11.09
N VAL A 200 -5.65 -1.62 -11.43
CA VAL A 200 -6.03 -0.34 -10.82
C VAL A 200 -7.05 -0.60 -9.72
N LEU A 201 -6.74 -0.12 -8.51
CA LEU A 201 -7.48 -0.39 -7.28
C LEU A 201 -7.89 0.93 -6.64
N GLY A 202 -9.18 1.15 -6.43
CA GLY A 202 -9.70 2.33 -5.74
C GLY A 202 -11.09 2.04 -5.18
N PRO A 203 -11.53 2.76 -4.14
CA PRO A 203 -12.80 2.49 -3.44
C PRO A 203 -14.02 2.59 -4.36
N ASP A 204 -13.93 3.46 -5.36
CA ASP A 204 -15.02 3.76 -6.30
C ASP A 204 -14.76 3.24 -7.72
N LEU A 205 -13.67 2.50 -7.93
CA LEU A 205 -13.33 1.96 -9.24
C LEU A 205 -13.72 0.49 -9.28
N ASP A 206 -14.45 0.09 -10.32
CA ASP A 206 -14.43 -1.32 -10.71
C ASP A 206 -12.97 -1.71 -10.92
N SER A 207 -12.47 -2.69 -10.16
CA SER A 207 -11.09 -3.13 -10.28
C SER A 207 -10.84 -3.52 -11.73
N ARG A 208 -10.01 -2.75 -12.43
CA ARG A 208 -9.63 -3.04 -13.81
C ARG A 208 -8.28 -3.72 -13.78
N ALA A 209 -8.22 -4.91 -14.37
CA ALA A 209 -6.99 -5.65 -14.60
C ALA A 209 -6.66 -5.58 -16.08
N PHE A 210 -5.43 -5.21 -16.38
CA PHE A 210 -4.85 -5.22 -17.71
C PHE A 210 -3.79 -6.31 -17.73
N GLN A 211 -3.79 -7.15 -18.75
CA GLN A 211 -2.57 -7.85 -19.12
C GLN A 211 -1.62 -6.83 -19.72
N TYR A 212 -0.33 -6.94 -19.48
CA TYR A 212 0.60 -5.98 -20.05
C TYR A 212 1.86 -6.61 -20.64
N HIS A 213 2.42 -5.95 -21.62
CA HIS A 213 3.71 -6.28 -22.20
C HIS A 213 4.58 -5.03 -22.27
N ILE A 214 5.85 -5.12 -21.88
CA ILE A 214 6.80 -4.02 -22.07
C ILE A 214 7.94 -4.43 -22.98
N THR A 215 8.31 -3.55 -23.89
CA THR A 215 9.48 -3.68 -24.74
C THR A 215 10.44 -2.53 -24.42
N PRO A 216 11.51 -2.79 -23.64
CA PRO A 216 12.52 -1.79 -23.38
C PRO A 216 13.37 -1.59 -24.65
N ALA A 217 13.12 -0.53 -25.42
CA ALA A 217 13.97 -0.13 -26.54
C ALA A 217 14.79 1.13 -26.20
N ALA A 218 15.90 1.33 -26.92
CA ALA A 218 16.93 2.31 -26.58
C ALA A 218 16.47 3.77 -26.73
N GLU A 219 15.53 4.05 -27.65
CA GLU A 219 15.02 5.41 -27.90
C GLU A 219 13.67 5.68 -27.23
N ASN A 220 12.78 4.68 -27.21
CA ASN A 220 11.46 4.76 -26.58
C ASN A 220 11.13 3.44 -25.92
N LYS A 221 10.71 3.49 -24.66
CA LYS A 221 10.27 2.30 -23.93
C LYS A 221 8.77 2.11 -24.15
N PHE A 222 8.36 0.94 -24.62
CA PHE A 222 6.99 0.65 -25.03
C PHE A 222 6.23 -0.18 -24.00
N ILE A 223 4.96 0.14 -23.78
CA ILE A 223 4.04 -0.63 -22.94
C ILE A 223 2.74 -0.84 -23.70
N ASP A 224 2.27 -2.08 -23.74
CA ASP A 224 1.00 -2.48 -24.34
C ASP A 224 0.10 -2.97 -23.21
N LEU A 225 -1.11 -2.44 -23.11
CA LEU A 225 -2.09 -2.81 -22.09
C LEU A 225 -3.29 -3.46 -22.78
N GLN A 226 -3.63 -4.67 -22.39
CA GLN A 226 -4.75 -5.42 -22.94
C GLN A 226 -5.86 -5.56 -21.90
N ALA A 227 -7.02 -4.96 -22.20
CA ALA A 227 -8.29 -5.21 -21.53
C ALA A 227 -9.34 -5.60 -22.60
N ASP A 228 -10.52 -4.95 -22.61
CA ASP A 228 -11.51 -5.12 -23.68
C ASP A 228 -10.99 -4.61 -25.03
N ASN A 229 -10.21 -3.52 -25.00
CA ASN A 229 -9.45 -2.97 -26.12
C ASN A 229 -7.94 -3.06 -25.83
N GLU A 230 -7.13 -3.00 -26.89
CA GLU A 230 -5.67 -2.86 -26.79
C GLU A 230 -5.31 -1.37 -26.70
N LEU A 231 -4.49 -1.01 -25.71
CA LEU A 231 -3.92 0.34 -25.57
C LEU A 231 -2.43 0.28 -25.85
N LEU A 232 -1.98 1.04 -26.83
CA LEU A 232 -0.57 1.12 -27.21
C LEU A 232 0.07 2.34 -26.57
N GLY A 233 1.18 2.12 -25.86
CA GLY A 233 1.76 3.16 -25.02
C GLY A 233 3.28 3.26 -25.02
N ILE A 234 3.75 4.32 -24.38
CA ILE A 234 5.15 4.52 -23.99
C ILE A 234 5.21 4.65 -22.48
N TYR A 235 6.33 4.25 -21.89
CA TYR A 235 6.58 4.43 -20.46
C TYR A 235 7.94 5.05 -20.18
N LYS A 236 8.05 5.68 -19.02
CA LYS A 236 9.29 6.26 -18.51
C LYS A 236 9.40 5.92 -17.03
N LEU A 237 10.52 5.31 -16.65
CA LEU A 237 10.82 4.96 -15.27
C LEU A 237 11.99 5.81 -14.78
N GLU A 238 11.76 6.61 -13.73
CA GLU A 238 12.72 7.53 -13.14
C GLU A 238 12.73 7.33 -11.62
N GLY A 239 13.57 6.41 -11.14
CA GLY A 239 13.64 6.06 -9.72
C GLY A 239 12.31 5.48 -9.21
N ASP A 240 11.63 6.23 -8.33
CA ASP A 240 10.34 5.89 -7.76
C ASP A 240 9.16 6.43 -8.60
N ARG A 241 9.39 6.96 -9.80
CA ARG A 241 8.34 7.52 -10.64
C ARG A 241 8.17 6.72 -11.93
N LEU A 242 6.93 6.30 -12.21
CA LEU A 242 6.55 5.63 -13.45
C LEU A 242 5.53 6.50 -14.19
N THR A 243 5.86 6.91 -15.41
CA THR A 243 4.92 7.63 -16.28
C THR A 243 4.53 6.70 -17.42
N ILE A 244 3.23 6.50 -17.63
CA ILE A 244 2.68 5.73 -18.74
C ILE A 244 1.80 6.67 -19.56
N ARG A 245 2.01 6.66 -20.89
CA ARG A 245 1.10 7.30 -21.83
C ARG A 245 0.60 6.26 -22.81
N ALA A 246 -0.71 6.12 -22.98
CA ALA A 246 -1.30 5.12 -23.87
C ALA A 246 -2.48 5.70 -24.64
N ASP A 247 -2.79 5.12 -25.81
CA ASP A 247 -3.94 5.50 -26.64
C ASP A 247 -4.51 4.24 -27.32
N GLU A 248 -5.80 4.27 -27.65
CA GLU A 248 -6.50 3.18 -28.37
C GLU A 248 -6.15 3.14 -29.87
N SER A 249 -5.73 4.28 -30.45
CA SER A 249 -5.53 4.42 -31.90
C SER A 249 -4.09 4.20 -32.33
N ASP A 250 -3.18 5.05 -31.82
CA ASP A 250 -1.78 5.09 -32.26
C ASP A 250 -0.85 5.19 -31.06
N ARG A 251 0.28 4.48 -31.11
CA ARG A 251 1.29 4.54 -30.05
C ARG A 251 1.84 5.97 -29.92
N PRO A 252 1.72 6.62 -28.75
CA PRO A 252 2.28 7.96 -28.55
C PRO A 252 3.79 7.97 -28.71
N THR A 253 4.34 9.05 -29.28
CA THR A 253 5.81 9.22 -29.45
C THR A 253 6.43 10.14 -28.40
N GLU A 254 5.62 10.87 -27.63
CA GLU A 254 6.08 11.79 -26.59
C GLU A 254 5.10 11.91 -25.42
N PHE A 255 5.62 12.23 -24.23
CA PHE A 255 4.80 12.46 -23.04
C PHE A 255 4.12 13.84 -23.02
N GLY A 256 4.57 14.80 -23.84
CA GLY A 256 4.20 16.21 -23.77
C GLY A 256 3.09 16.70 -24.72
N ALA A 257 2.69 15.91 -25.73
CA ALA A 257 1.68 16.36 -26.70
C ALA A 257 0.37 16.76 -26.02
N LYS A 258 -0.25 17.86 -26.52
CA LYS A 258 -1.59 18.31 -26.12
C LYS A 258 -2.52 17.10 -26.11
N LEU A 259 -3.15 16.88 -24.96
CA LEU A 259 -3.98 15.71 -24.74
C LEU A 259 -5.24 15.83 -25.61
N GLU A 260 -5.24 15.16 -26.76
CA GLU A 260 -6.45 14.85 -27.55
C GLU A 260 -7.40 13.99 -26.69
N SER A 261 -8.64 13.79 -27.15
CA SER A 261 -9.73 13.24 -26.32
C SER A 261 -9.56 11.78 -25.88
N SER A 262 -8.69 10.99 -26.52
CA SER A 262 -8.51 9.56 -26.25
C SER A 262 -7.20 9.19 -25.54
N THR A 263 -6.28 10.14 -25.36
CA THR A 263 -4.95 9.80 -24.86
C THR A 263 -4.87 9.85 -23.35
N ASP A 264 -4.38 8.75 -22.79
CA ASP A 264 -4.24 8.53 -21.37
C ASP A 264 -2.84 8.89 -20.92
N LEU A 265 -2.72 9.72 -19.87
CA LEU A 265 -1.46 9.99 -19.18
C LEU A 265 -1.63 9.62 -17.71
N LEU A 266 -0.85 8.65 -17.26
CA LEU A 266 -0.83 8.13 -15.90
C LEU A 266 0.56 8.38 -15.31
N VAL A 267 0.61 9.18 -14.25
CA VAL A 267 1.83 9.43 -13.47
C VAL A 267 1.68 8.72 -12.14
N LEU A 268 2.60 7.80 -11.89
CA LEU A 268 2.64 6.93 -10.73
C LEU A 268 3.88 7.25 -9.90
N LYS A 269 3.74 7.21 -8.58
CA LYS A 269 4.86 7.20 -7.63
C LYS A 269 4.85 5.86 -6.92
N ARG A 270 5.99 5.20 -6.84
CA ARG A 270 6.15 3.95 -6.11
C ARG A 270 5.78 4.26 -4.67
N VAL A 271 4.82 3.51 -4.13
CA VAL A 271 4.72 3.38 -2.68
C VAL A 271 6.03 2.70 -2.35
N GLY A 272 6.99 3.44 -1.78
CA GLY A 272 8.36 2.95 -1.64
C GLY A 272 8.39 1.58 -1.01
N ASP A 273 9.56 0.98 -0.87
CA ASP A 273 9.71 -0.16 0.05
C ASP A 273 9.49 0.30 1.51
N THR A 274 8.53 1.20 1.81
CA THR A 274 7.56 0.94 2.85
C THR A 274 7.28 -0.54 2.78
N THR A 275 7.98 -1.25 3.64
CA THR A 275 7.84 -2.66 3.91
C THR A 275 6.37 -2.95 3.68
N ILE A 276 6.05 -3.69 2.60
CA ILE A 276 4.76 -4.36 2.58
C ILE A 276 4.81 -5.10 3.90
N GLU A 277 4.05 -4.61 4.88
CA GLU A 277 4.10 -5.16 6.22
C GLU A 277 3.90 -6.66 6.00
N PRO A 278 4.72 -7.55 6.58
CA PRO A 278 4.76 -8.96 6.20
C PRO A 278 3.37 -9.62 6.08
N ASP A 279 2.40 -9.07 6.79
CA ASP A 279 0.98 -9.38 6.71
C ASP A 279 0.30 -9.07 5.37
N ASP A 280 0.51 -7.88 4.78
CA ASP A 280 -0.07 -7.50 3.49
C ASP A 280 0.40 -8.47 2.39
N GLU A 281 1.68 -8.87 2.40
CA GLU A 281 2.25 -9.85 1.46
C GLU A 281 1.76 -11.26 1.76
N ALA A 282 1.76 -11.66 3.05
CA ALA A 282 1.27 -12.97 3.47
C ALA A 282 -0.20 -13.19 3.14
N LEU A 283 -0.99 -12.12 2.99
CA LEU A 283 -2.39 -12.17 2.60
C LEU A 283 -2.63 -12.38 1.10
N LEU A 284 -1.65 -12.13 0.24
CA LEU A 284 -1.80 -12.22 -1.22
C LEU A 284 -1.81 -13.67 -1.71
N ASP A 285 -2.97 -14.33 -1.68
CA ASP A 285 -3.15 -15.63 -2.34
C ASP A 285 -4.64 -16.00 -2.49
N LYS A 286 -4.88 -17.21 -2.97
CA LYS A 286 -6.16 -17.91 -2.98
C LYS A 286 -6.33 -18.67 -1.68
N TRP A 287 -7.18 -18.13 -0.82
CA TRP A 287 -7.56 -18.71 0.45
C TRP A 287 -8.79 -19.62 0.29
N ARG A 288 -8.91 -20.60 1.19
CA ARG A 288 -10.13 -21.39 1.35
C ARG A 288 -10.71 -21.13 2.73
N VAL A 289 -12.00 -20.82 2.79
CA VAL A 289 -12.71 -20.72 4.07
C VAL A 289 -12.80 -22.12 4.67
N VAL A 290 -12.02 -22.39 5.71
CA VAL A 290 -12.00 -23.70 6.39
C VAL A 290 -13.00 -23.80 7.54
N ARG A 291 -13.44 -22.65 8.07
CA ARG A 291 -14.44 -22.54 9.12
C ARG A 291 -15.02 -21.14 9.13
N ALA A 292 -16.33 -21.02 9.33
CA ALA A 292 -16.98 -19.76 9.64
C ALA A 292 -17.91 -20.00 10.84
N SER A 293 -17.93 -19.09 11.82
CA SER A 293 -18.79 -19.22 13.00
C SER A 293 -19.26 -17.85 13.46
N GLY A 294 -20.50 -17.78 13.93
CA GLY A 294 -21.17 -16.56 14.39
C GLY A 294 -22.50 -16.36 13.68
N ASN A 295 -23.44 -15.68 14.35
CA ASN A 295 -24.57 -15.07 13.66
C ASN A 295 -23.99 -13.92 12.83
N VAL A 296 -23.91 -14.09 11.52
CA VAL A 296 -23.64 -12.96 10.61
C VAL A 296 -24.84 -12.02 10.74
N GLY A 297 -24.78 -11.12 11.71
CA GLY A 297 -25.86 -10.19 12.02
C GLY A 297 -26.22 -9.40 10.77
N ASN A 298 -27.52 -9.24 10.54
CA ASN A 298 -28.13 -8.55 9.41
C ASN A 298 -27.24 -7.49 8.74
N ILE A 299 -26.51 -7.86 7.68
CA ILE A 299 -25.91 -6.88 6.78
C ILE A 299 -27.08 -6.26 6.02
N HIS A 300 -27.58 -5.13 6.52
CA HIS A 300 -28.66 -4.39 5.89
C HIS A 300 -28.15 -3.73 4.62
N PHE A 301 -28.24 -4.44 3.50
CA PHE A 301 -28.23 -3.79 2.19
C PHE A 301 -29.50 -2.93 2.12
N LYS A 302 -29.34 -1.61 1.97
CA LYS A 302 -30.44 -0.74 1.54
C LYS A 302 -30.35 -0.53 0.03
N PRO A 303 -30.99 -1.36 -0.81
CA PRO A 303 -31.46 -0.93 -2.10
C PRO A 303 -32.94 -0.57 -2.02
N ARG A 304 -33.38 0.32 -2.91
CA ARG A 304 -34.77 0.80 -3.02
C ARG A 304 -35.80 -0.28 -3.43
N SER A 305 -35.44 -1.57 -3.54
CA SER A 305 -36.36 -2.60 -4.07
C SER A 305 -35.98 -4.08 -3.89
N VAL A 306 -34.96 -4.48 -3.11
CA VAL A 306 -34.61 -5.90 -2.92
C VAL A 306 -34.36 -6.18 -1.43
N GLY A 307 -34.96 -7.24 -0.88
CA GLY A 307 -34.88 -7.60 0.54
C GLY A 307 -33.47 -7.97 1.03
N PRO A 308 -33.27 -8.17 2.35
CA PRO A 308 -31.97 -8.46 2.94
C PRO A 308 -31.34 -9.73 2.35
N GLN A 309 -30.05 -9.67 2.00
CA GLN A 309 -29.25 -10.83 1.62
C GLN A 309 -28.63 -11.46 2.87
N PHE A 310 -28.72 -12.78 2.98
CA PHE A 310 -28.17 -13.54 4.10
C PHE A 310 -27.01 -14.41 3.59
N LEU A 311 -25.79 -14.11 4.03
CA LEU A 311 -24.68 -15.06 3.95
C LEU A 311 -24.64 -15.79 5.29
N SER A 312 -25.05 -17.06 5.32
CA SER A 312 -24.87 -17.88 6.51
C SER A 312 -23.40 -18.30 6.61
N ALA A 313 -22.91 -18.52 7.83
CA ALA A 313 -21.57 -19.08 8.05
C ALA A 313 -21.38 -20.40 7.28
N GLU A 314 -22.41 -21.25 7.26
CA GLU A 314 -22.44 -22.51 6.52
C GLU A 314 -22.29 -22.32 5.00
N SER A 315 -22.80 -21.22 4.44
CA SER A 315 -22.69 -20.89 3.01
C SER A 315 -21.29 -20.40 2.62
N LEU A 316 -20.45 -19.98 3.58
CA LEU A 316 -19.09 -19.51 3.33
C LEU A 316 -18.07 -20.65 3.39
N GLU A 317 -18.33 -21.71 4.17
CA GLU A 317 -17.41 -22.83 4.31
C GLU A 317 -17.15 -23.55 2.98
N GLY A 318 -15.87 -23.75 2.67
CA GLY A 318 -15.44 -24.37 1.41
C GLY A 318 -15.35 -23.41 0.21
N ASN A 319 -15.85 -22.17 0.32
CA ASN A 319 -15.66 -21.18 -0.73
C ASN A 319 -14.19 -20.76 -0.83
N ARG A 320 -13.81 -20.35 -2.05
CA ARG A 320 -12.50 -19.76 -2.32
C ARG A 320 -12.62 -18.25 -2.13
N VAL A 321 -11.71 -17.69 -1.35
CA VAL A 321 -11.55 -16.24 -1.20
C VAL A 321 -10.26 -15.88 -1.89
N GLU A 322 -10.31 -14.99 -2.87
CA GLU A 322 -9.12 -14.46 -3.51
C GLU A 322 -8.82 -13.10 -2.88
N ILE A 323 -7.66 -13.00 -2.23
CA ILE A 323 -7.19 -11.76 -1.64
C ILE A 323 -6.08 -11.23 -2.54
N THR A 324 -6.35 -10.13 -3.25
CA THR A 324 -5.38 -9.52 -4.15
C THR A 324 -5.25 -8.05 -3.85
N ALA A 325 -4.07 -7.65 -3.37
CA ALA A 325 -3.64 -6.26 -3.29
C ALA A 325 -4.70 -5.33 -2.69
N ARG A 326 -5.23 -5.64 -1.50
CA ARG A 326 -6.32 -4.88 -0.87
C ARG A 326 -7.71 -5.10 -1.46
N LEU A 327 -7.92 -6.07 -2.34
CA LEU A 327 -9.24 -6.59 -2.70
C LEU A 327 -9.44 -7.94 -2.03
N LEU A 328 -10.59 -8.13 -1.40
CA LEU A 328 -11.05 -9.40 -0.86
C LEU A 328 -12.30 -9.83 -1.65
N ASP A 329 -12.17 -10.87 -2.47
CA ASP A 329 -13.24 -11.40 -3.32
C ASP A 329 -13.66 -12.80 -2.84
N PHE A 330 -14.91 -12.95 -2.40
CA PHE A 330 -15.49 -14.23 -1.98
C PHE A 330 -15.97 -15.09 -3.17
N GLY A 331 -15.85 -14.59 -4.40
CA GLY A 331 -16.36 -15.25 -5.60
C GLY A 331 -17.90 -15.35 -5.60
N SER A 332 -18.43 -16.20 -6.47
CA SER A 332 -19.86 -16.54 -6.46
C SER A 332 -20.18 -17.43 -5.26
N VAL A 333 -20.85 -16.87 -4.27
CA VAL A 333 -21.32 -17.66 -3.13
C VAL A 333 -22.52 -18.50 -3.58
N ARG A 334 -22.49 -19.80 -3.30
CA ARG A 334 -23.63 -20.69 -3.53
C ARG A 334 -24.74 -20.33 -2.55
N SER A 335 -25.67 -19.48 -2.98
CA SER A 335 -26.95 -19.29 -2.32
C SER A 335 -27.98 -20.26 -2.90
N GLU A 336 -28.84 -20.85 -2.06
CA GLU A 336 -30.05 -21.52 -2.55
C GLU A 336 -30.91 -20.51 -3.36
N PRO A 337 -31.45 -20.90 -4.53
CA PRO A 337 -32.28 -20.02 -5.33
C PRO A 337 -33.52 -19.59 -4.52
N GLN A 338 -33.68 -18.30 -4.28
CA GLN A 338 -34.89 -17.78 -3.66
C GLN A 338 -35.96 -17.49 -4.72
N PRO A 339 -37.25 -17.85 -4.48
CA PRO A 339 -38.33 -17.56 -5.41
C PRO A 339 -38.43 -16.05 -5.72
N GLY A 340 -38.34 -15.68 -6.99
CA GLY A 340 -38.46 -14.29 -7.46
C GLY A 340 -37.16 -13.56 -7.75
N TRP A 341 -36.01 -14.24 -7.68
CA TRP A 341 -34.71 -13.68 -8.07
C TRP A 341 -34.34 -14.11 -9.48
N SER A 342 -33.82 -13.19 -10.30
CA SER A 342 -33.12 -13.53 -11.54
C SER A 342 -31.80 -14.23 -11.20
N ASP A 343 -31.33 -15.14 -12.06
CA ASP A 343 -30.22 -16.11 -11.87
C ASP A 343 -28.80 -15.56 -11.56
N GLY A 344 -28.68 -14.36 -10.99
CA GLY A 344 -27.42 -13.79 -10.54
C GLY A 344 -27.08 -14.22 -9.11
N HIS A 345 -26.01 -14.99 -8.95
CA HIS A 345 -25.41 -15.22 -7.63
C HIS A 345 -24.75 -13.92 -7.13
N PRO A 346 -25.00 -13.48 -5.89
CA PRO A 346 -24.30 -12.32 -5.34
C PRO A 346 -22.81 -12.67 -5.22
N SER A 347 -21.95 -11.88 -5.87
CA SER A 347 -20.54 -11.82 -5.51
C SER A 347 -20.36 -10.79 -4.41
N ALA A 348 -19.65 -11.17 -3.35
CA ALA A 348 -19.23 -10.25 -2.31
C ALA A 348 -17.74 -9.93 -2.57
N SER A 349 -17.46 -8.71 -3.01
CA SER A 349 -16.10 -8.21 -3.15
C SER A 349 -15.98 -6.87 -2.45
N GLY A 350 -14.90 -6.66 -1.70
CA GLY A 350 -14.63 -5.40 -0.99
C GLY A 350 -13.16 -5.04 -0.97
N VAL A 351 -12.86 -3.76 -0.84
CA VAL A 351 -11.50 -3.28 -0.59
C VAL A 351 -11.20 -3.47 0.89
N TYR A 352 -9.95 -3.77 1.26
CA TYR A 352 -9.54 -3.82 2.66
C TYR A 352 -8.29 -2.97 2.94
N ALA A 353 -8.17 -2.46 4.15
CA ALA A 353 -6.96 -1.81 4.66
C ALA A 353 -6.54 -2.48 5.96
N LEU A 354 -5.25 -2.81 6.08
CA LEU A 354 -4.67 -3.38 7.28
C LEU A 354 -4.00 -2.30 8.13
N ASP A 355 -4.09 -2.44 9.44
CA ASP A 355 -3.23 -1.75 10.41
C ASP A 355 -2.54 -2.81 11.29
N PRO A 356 -1.39 -3.36 10.84
CA PRO A 356 -0.62 -4.37 11.58
C PRO A 356 0.11 -3.80 12.79
N THR A 357 0.21 -2.47 12.91
CA THR A 357 1.01 -1.80 13.94
C THR A 357 0.37 -1.86 15.33
N ARG A 358 -0.90 -2.24 15.38
CA ARG A 358 -1.67 -2.36 16.61
C ARG A 358 -1.46 -3.72 17.25
N THR A 359 -1.48 -3.73 18.59
CA THR A 359 -1.49 -4.95 19.40
C THR A 359 -2.62 -5.91 18.99
N LEU A 360 -3.74 -5.35 18.49
CA LEU A 360 -4.76 -6.07 17.73
C LEU A 360 -4.73 -5.54 16.31
N LYS A 361 -4.23 -6.35 15.38
CA LYS A 361 -4.10 -5.95 13.98
C LYS A 361 -5.50 -5.71 13.42
N LEU A 362 -5.73 -4.53 12.84
CA LEU A 362 -7.05 -4.15 12.34
C LEU A 362 -7.17 -4.43 10.85
N ILE A 363 -8.36 -4.80 10.42
CA ILE A 363 -8.72 -4.89 9.01
C ILE A 363 -10.00 -4.09 8.80
N ASP A 364 -9.91 -3.02 8.03
CA ASP A 364 -11.07 -2.24 7.60
C ASP A 364 -11.51 -2.76 6.24
N PHE A 365 -12.73 -3.30 6.13
CA PHE A 365 -13.36 -3.71 4.89
C PHE A 365 -14.30 -2.63 4.39
N GLU A 366 -14.26 -2.33 3.10
CA GLU A 366 -15.22 -1.49 2.41
C GLU A 366 -15.89 -2.31 1.31
N VAL A 367 -17.16 -2.64 1.50
CA VAL A 367 -17.95 -3.38 0.52
C VAL A 367 -18.61 -2.38 -0.43
N ARG A 368 -18.73 -2.75 -1.72
CA ARG A 368 -19.49 -1.99 -2.72
C ARG A 368 -20.85 -1.60 -2.13
N GLN A 369 -21.22 -0.31 -2.23
CA GLN A 369 -22.38 0.37 -1.61
C GLN A 369 -22.11 1.14 -0.29
N GLY A 370 -20.84 1.41 0.05
CA GLY A 370 -20.48 2.33 1.14
C GLY A 370 -20.70 1.73 2.54
N PHE A 371 -20.78 0.40 2.63
CA PHE A 371 -20.81 -0.29 3.92
C PHE A 371 -19.39 -0.67 4.31
N GLY A 372 -18.87 0.00 5.34
CA GLY A 372 -17.59 -0.34 5.95
C GLY A 372 -17.78 -1.29 7.14
N MET A 373 -16.97 -2.33 7.24
CA MET A 373 -16.84 -3.15 8.45
C MET A 373 -15.41 -3.02 8.99
N ARG A 374 -15.27 -2.76 10.29
CA ARG A 374 -13.97 -2.77 10.95
C ARG A 374 -13.83 -4.05 11.75
N GLY A 375 -12.87 -4.87 11.37
CA GLY A 375 -12.52 -6.08 12.07
C GLY A 375 -11.11 -6.04 12.65
N ILE A 376 -10.78 -7.15 13.30
CA ILE A 376 -9.42 -7.52 13.68
C ILE A 376 -9.03 -8.77 12.91
N TYR A 377 -7.74 -8.93 12.64
CA TYR A 377 -7.23 -10.13 11.97
C TYR A 377 -6.01 -10.72 12.67
N GLU A 378 -5.76 -11.98 12.40
CA GLU A 378 -4.57 -12.70 12.85
C GLU A 378 -4.08 -13.62 11.73
N LEU A 379 -2.78 -13.57 11.46
CA LEU A 379 -2.09 -14.47 10.54
C LEU A 379 -1.19 -15.41 11.35
N GLN A 380 -1.39 -16.72 11.17
CA GLN A 380 -0.58 -17.77 11.80
C GLN A 380 -0.22 -18.84 10.76
N GLY A 381 0.93 -18.69 10.11
CA GLY A 381 1.33 -19.57 9.00
C GLY A 381 0.33 -19.48 7.85
N ASP A 382 -0.24 -20.62 7.44
CA ASP A 382 -1.21 -20.71 6.34
C ASP A 382 -2.67 -20.44 6.78
N TYR A 383 -2.86 -19.82 7.96
CA TYR A 383 -4.17 -19.51 8.50
C TYR A 383 -4.37 -18.00 8.66
N LEU A 384 -5.42 -17.48 8.02
CA LEU A 384 -5.97 -16.16 8.25
C LEU A 384 -7.25 -16.28 9.07
N THR A 385 -7.29 -15.61 10.21
CA THR A 385 -8.50 -15.42 11.01
C THR A 385 -8.94 -13.97 10.91
N ILE A 386 -10.20 -13.73 10.57
CA ILE A 386 -10.82 -12.41 10.53
C ILE A 386 -12.02 -12.43 11.49
N CYS A 387 -12.10 -11.42 12.35
CA CYS A 387 -13.27 -11.15 13.20
C CYS A 387 -13.74 -9.73 12.90
N ALA A 388 -14.93 -9.59 12.31
CA ALA A 388 -15.49 -8.31 11.86
C ALA A 388 -16.89 -8.08 12.41
#